data_AF-A0A923T9I8-F1
#
_entry.id   AF-A0A923T9I8-F1
#
_cell.length_a   1.000
_cell.length_b   1.000
_cell.length_c   1.000
_cell.angle_alpha   90.00
_cell.angle_beta   90.00
_cell.angle_gamma   90.00
#
_symmetry.space_group_name_H-M   'P 1'
#
loop_
_entity.id
_entity.type
_entity.pdbx_description
1 polymer ?
#
loop_
_entity_poly.entity_id
_entity_poly.type
_entity_poly.pdbx_seq_one_letter_code
_entity_poly.pdbx_strand_id
1 'polypeptide(L)' 'MFGLFKKDPVKALEKEHKQLMEEAMAIQRSGDLKSYAAKIAAAEAVMDKIVALSKDRS' A
#
# COMPACT_ATOMS: atom_id res chain seq x y z
N MET A 1 -3.94 21.12 -21.42
CA MET A 1 -4.58 19.80 -21.25
C MET A 1 -4.66 19.42 -19.76
N PHE A 2 -5.45 20.14 -18.96
CA PHE A 2 -5.63 19.84 -17.54
C PHE A 2 -7.07 19.41 -17.30
N GLY A 3 -7.35 18.12 -17.57
CA GLY A 3 -8.65 17.52 -17.37
C GLY A 3 -8.58 16.41 -16.34
N LEU A 4 -9.28 16.60 -15.22
CA LEU A 4 -10.03 15.54 -14.54
C LEU A 4 -9.28 14.43 -13.79
N PHE A 5 -8.21 14.71 -13.06
CA PHE A 5 -7.79 13.79 -12.00
C PHE A 5 -8.39 14.24 -10.66
N LYS A 6 -9.66 13.91 -10.44
CA LYS A 6 -10.10 13.69 -9.04
C LYS A 6 -9.20 12.56 -8.54
N LYS A 7 -8.21 12.88 -7.69
CA LYS A 7 -7.36 11.88 -7.04
C LYS A 7 -8.30 10.95 -6.30
N ASP A 8 -8.44 9.72 -6.79
CA ASP A 8 -9.12 8.70 -6.02
C ASP A 8 -8.19 8.31 -4.87
N PRO A 9 -8.51 8.65 -3.60
CA PRO A 9 -7.65 8.32 -2.47
C PRO A 9 -7.40 6.81 -2.36
N VAL A 10 -8.34 5.97 -2.82
CA VAL A 10 -8.16 4.52 -2.87
C VAL A 10 -7.03 4.14 -3.84
N LYS A 11 -7.03 4.68 -5.06
CA LYS A 11 -5.96 4.43 -6.04
C LYS A 11 -4.58 4.90 -5.57
N ALA A 12 -4.54 5.97 -4.78
CA ALA A 12 -3.28 6.45 -4.19
C ALA A 12 -2.74 5.43 -3.17
N LEU A 13 -3.62 4.90 -2.31
CA LEU A 13 -3.26 3.89 -1.31
C LEU A 13 -2.93 2.54 -1.94
N GLU A 14 -3.62 2.12 -3.00
CA GLU A 14 -3.29 0.90 -3.75
C GLU A 14 -1.88 0.97 -4.33
N LYS A 15 -1.49 2.13 -4.86
CA LYS A 15 -0.12 2.36 -5.35
C LYS A 15 0.90 2.28 -4.22
N GLU A 16 0.63 2.91 -3.07
CA GLU A 16 1.49 2.87 -1.89
C GLU A 16 1.65 1.43 -1.38
N HIS A 17 0.55 0.69 -1.24
CA HIS A 17 0.56 -0.72 -0.85
C HIS A 17 1.43 -1.56 -1.80
N LYS A 18 1.28 -1.38 -3.11
CA LYS A 18 2.09 -2.09 -4.11
C LYS A 18 3.58 -1.81 -3.95
N GLN A 19 3.95 -0.55 -3.73
CA GLN A 19 5.35 -0.16 -3.50
C GLN A 19 5.92 -0.81 -2.23
N LEU A 20 5.15 -0.80 -1.14
CA LEU A 20 5.55 -1.44 0.11
C LEU A 20 5.78 -2.95 -0.07
N MET A 21 4.91 -3.62 -0.84
CA MET A 21 5.06 -5.05 -1.14
C MET A 21 6.27 -5.35 -2.04
N GLU A 22 6.54 -4.50 -3.03
CA GLU A 22 7.75 -4.62 -3.87
C GLU A 22 9.03 -4.48 -3.05
N GLU A 23 9.09 -3.50 -2.15
CA GLU A 23 10.20 -3.33 -1.22
C GLU A 23 10.31 -4.48 -0.24
N ALA A 24 9.19 -4.98 0.30
CA ALA A 24 9.18 -6.14 1.18
C ALA A 24 9.74 -7.38 0.47
N MET A 25 9.37 -7.63 -0.78
CA MET A 25 9.93 -8.75 -1.56
C MET A 25 11.44 -8.63 -1.76
N ALA A 26 11.96 -7.42 -1.97
CA ALA A 26 13.40 -7.20 -2.08
C ALA A 26 14.12 -7.50 -0.75
N ILE A 27 13.54 -7.08 0.38
CA ILE A 27 14.06 -7.36 1.72
C ILE A 27 13.97 -8.84 2.07
N GLN A 28 12.88 -9.52 1.68
CA GLN A 28 12.73 -10.95 1.91
C GLN A 28 13.87 -11.74 1.25
N ARG A 29 14.30 -11.33 0.04
CA ARG A 29 15.41 -11.96 -0.68
C ARG A 29 16.77 -11.73 -0.03
N SER A 30 16.95 -10.65 0.74
CA SER A 30 18.18 -10.44 1.51
C SER A 30 18.22 -11.28 2.79
N GLY A 31 17.09 -11.87 3.20
CA GLY A 31 16.97 -12.66 4.42
C GLY A 31 16.79 -11.82 5.69
N ASP A 32 16.63 -10.50 5.58
CA ASP A 32 16.35 -9.62 6.72
C ASP A 32 14.88 -9.72 7.14
N LEU A 33 14.58 -10.75 7.94
CA LEU A 33 13.23 -11.04 8.42
C LEU A 33 12.63 -9.92 9.26
N LYS A 34 13.46 -9.19 10.02
CA LYS A 34 12.97 -8.10 10.89
C LYS A 34 12.49 -6.92 10.04
N SER A 35 13.30 -6.50 9.08
CA SER A 35 12.93 -5.41 8.16
C SER A 35 11.77 -5.84 7.27
N TYR A 36 11.74 -7.11 6.84
CA TYR A 36 10.61 -7.65 6.08
C TYR A 36 9.31 -7.57 6.86
N ALA A 37 9.29 -8.05 8.11
CA ALA A 37 8.10 -8.00 8.97
C ALA A 37 7.61 -6.57 9.19
N ALA A 38 8.52 -5.61 9.42
CA ALA A 38 8.16 -4.21 9.54
C ALA A 38 7.54 -3.65 8.24
N LYS A 39 8.06 -4.06 7.08
CA LYS A 39 7.57 -3.60 5.79
C LYS A 39 6.20 -4.19 5.44
N ILE A 40 5.99 -5.46 5.76
CA ILE A 40 4.68 -6.13 5.62
C ILE A 40 3.64 -5.47 6.54
N ALA A 41 3.98 -5.21 7.81
CA ALA A 41 3.06 -4.52 8.73
C ALA A 41 2.65 -3.13 8.22
N ALA A 42 3.58 -2.40 7.58
CA ALA A 42 3.25 -1.13 6.93
C ALA A 42 2.30 -1.32 5.73
N ALA A 43 2.50 -2.36 4.92
CA ALA A 43 1.60 -2.68 3.81
C ALA A 43 0.19 -3.04 4.32
N GLU A 44 0.08 -3.89 5.34
CA GLU A 44 -1.20 -4.24 5.97
C GLU A 44 -1.95 -3.01 6.47
N ALA A 45 -1.27 -2.08 7.14
CA ALA A 45 -1.86 -0.84 7.60
C ALA A 45 -2.40 0.05 6.45
N VAL A 46 -1.80 -0.03 5.25
CA VAL A 46 -2.33 0.66 4.05
C VAL A 46 -3.55 -0.09 3.50
N MET A 47 -3.53 -1.42 3.50
CA MET A 47 -4.67 -2.23 3.08
C MET A 47 -5.90 -1.99 3.96
N ASP A 48 -5.73 -1.86 5.27
CA ASP A 48 -6.81 -1.53 6.19
C ASP A 48 -7.46 -0.19 5.86
N LYS A 49 -6.65 0.82 5.47
CA LYS A 49 -7.17 2.12 5.00
C LYS A 49 -7.96 2.00 3.70
N ILE A 50 -7.50 1.15 2.77
CA ILE A 50 -8.21 0.87 1.50
C ILE A 50 -9.57 0.25 1.80
N VAL A 51 -9.62 -0.75 2.69
CA VAL A 51 -10.86 -1.42 3.08
C VAL A 51 -11.81 -0.45 3.78
N ALA A 52 -11.32 0.37 4.71
CA ALA A 52 -12.12 1.37 5.39
C ALA A 52 -12.75 2.37 4.41
N LEU A 53 -11.95 2.94 3.51
CA LEU A 53 -12.44 3.88 2.50
C LEU A 53 -13.38 3.26 1.48
N SER A 54 -13.24 1.95 1.21
CA SER A 54 -14.14 1.23 0.32
C SER A 54 -15.50 0.98 0.97
N LYS A 55 -15.53 0.67 2.27
CA LYS A 55 -16.76 0.48 3.06
C LYS A 55 -17.51 1.79 3.27
N ASP A 56 -16.81 2.91 3.48
CA ASP A 56 -17.46 4.22 3.62
C ASP A 56 -18.14 4.70 2.33
N ARG A 57 -17.83 4.08 1.18
CA ARG A 57 -18.40 4.39 -0.14
C ARG A 57 -19.56 3.47 -0.55
N SER A 58 -19.87 2.43 0.22
CA SER A 58 -20.97 1.48 -0.03
C SER A 58 -22.20 1.81 0.80
#